data_AF-A0A3D5KQQ7-F1
#
_entry.id   AF-A0A3D5KQQ7-F1
#
_cell.length_a   1.000
_cell.length_b   1.000
_cell.length_c   1.000
_cell.angle_alpha   90.00
_cell.angle_beta   90.00
_cell.angle_gamma   90.00
#
_symmetry.space_group_name_H-M   'P 1'
#
loop_
_entity.id
_entity.type
_entity.pdbx_description
1 polymer ?
#
loop_
_entity_poly.entity_id
_entity_poly.type
_entity_poly.pdbx_seq_one_letter_code
_entity_poly.pdbx_strand_id
1 'polypeptide(L)'
;FAIGVHGLKHDGKLFRTKEIFSERAPRINAYLEKWGTKGFTTPSMLRNHEWMLELNIDFCVSTFDTDPFEPVPEGVGTIFPFWVRSKTSDREFLELPYTLVQDFTLFVILSEKTNSLWKEKLDWIAQNGGMALLNTHPDYMNFDGQELLDEEYPVALYIEFLQYIKSAYAGKYFPAVPSEIAAYLKQA
;
A
#
# COMPACT_ATOMS: atom_id res chain seq x y z
N PHE A 1 -13.97 3.26 5.18
CA PHE A 1 -13.00 2.51 4.35
C PHE A 1 -13.02 3.12 2.95
N ALA A 2 -11.95 2.97 2.18
CA ALA A 2 -11.86 3.43 0.79
C ALA A 2 -11.76 2.22 -0.15
N ILE A 3 -12.13 2.43 -1.41
CA ILE A 3 -12.02 1.43 -2.48
C ILE A 3 -10.95 1.92 -3.46
N GLY A 4 -10.09 1.04 -3.95
CA GLY A 4 -9.10 1.34 -4.98
C GLY A 4 -9.07 0.27 -6.07
N VAL A 5 -8.58 0.61 -7.25
CA VAL A 5 -8.36 -0.36 -8.33
C VAL A 5 -7.02 -1.05 -8.15
N HIS A 6 -7.01 -2.37 -8.02
CA HIS A 6 -5.80 -3.18 -7.87
C HIS A 6 -5.39 -3.80 -9.21
N GLY A 7 -4.74 -3.00 -10.06
CA GLY A 7 -4.40 -3.39 -11.43
C GLY A 7 -5.61 -3.72 -12.32
N LEU A 8 -5.32 -4.15 -13.55
CA LEU A 8 -6.36 -4.71 -14.44
C LEU A 8 -6.43 -6.24 -14.36
N LYS A 9 -5.25 -6.88 -14.20
CA LYS A 9 -5.05 -8.32 -14.12
C LYS A 9 -3.83 -8.59 -13.25
N HIS A 10 -3.89 -9.64 -12.44
CA HIS A 10 -2.75 -10.19 -11.70
C HIS A 10 -1.89 -11.11 -12.59
N ASP A 11 -1.51 -10.64 -13.79
CA ASP A 11 -0.77 -11.43 -14.79
C ASP A 11 0.70 -11.00 -14.97
N GLY A 12 1.16 -10.01 -14.20
CA GLY A 12 2.52 -9.46 -14.27
C GLY A 12 2.85 -8.71 -15.56
N LYS A 13 1.87 -8.48 -16.46
CA LYS A 13 2.14 -7.93 -17.80
C LYS A 13 1.87 -6.43 -17.93
N LEU A 14 1.21 -5.81 -16.96
CA LEU A 14 0.76 -4.41 -17.08
C LEU A 14 1.89 -3.44 -17.45
N PHE A 15 3.08 -3.65 -16.90
CA PHE A 15 4.26 -2.81 -17.13
C PHE A 15 5.32 -3.46 -18.04
N ARG A 16 4.96 -4.53 -18.76
CA ARG A 16 5.92 -5.27 -19.59
C ARG A 16 6.41 -4.45 -20.79
N THR A 17 5.52 -3.73 -21.46
CA THR A 17 5.85 -2.78 -22.52
C THR A 17 4.89 -1.59 -22.48
N LYS A 18 5.29 -0.46 -23.09
CA LYS A 18 4.45 0.74 -23.13
C LYS A 18 3.15 0.50 -23.89
N GLU A 19 3.20 -0.31 -24.95
CA GLU A 19 2.05 -0.66 -25.78
C GLU A 19 0.99 -1.42 -24.95
N ILE A 20 1.41 -2.42 -24.16
CA ILE A 20 0.51 -3.17 -23.27
C ILE A 20 -0.11 -2.25 -22.23
N PHE A 21 0.68 -1.35 -21.65
CA PHE A 21 0.18 -0.40 -20.67
C PHE A 21 -0.87 0.53 -21.32
N SER A 22 -0.56 1.14 -22.46
CA SER A 22 -1.45 2.05 -23.19
C SER A 22 -2.74 1.37 -23.66
N GLU A 23 -2.70 0.08 -24.00
CA GLU A 23 -3.90 -0.70 -24.31
C GLU A 23 -4.80 -0.91 -23.07
N ARG A 24 -4.18 -1.14 -21.90
CA ARG A 24 -4.89 -1.49 -20.66
C ARG A 24 -5.35 -0.27 -19.85
N ALA A 25 -4.62 0.84 -19.91
CA ALA A 25 -4.90 2.05 -19.14
C ALA A 25 -6.33 2.59 -19.33
N PRO A 26 -6.92 2.63 -20.54
CA PRO A 26 -8.31 3.04 -20.72
C PRO A 26 -9.30 2.18 -19.94
N ARG A 27 -9.07 0.87 -19.83
CA ARG A 27 -9.93 -0.04 -19.05
C ARG A 27 -9.77 0.18 -17.55
N ILE A 28 -8.55 0.45 -17.09
CA ILE A 28 -8.30 0.83 -15.69
C ILE A 28 -9.06 2.12 -15.37
N ASN A 29 -8.95 3.14 -16.24
CA ASN A 29 -9.68 4.40 -16.10
C ASN A 29 -11.21 4.22 -16.10
N ALA A 30 -11.73 3.32 -16.93
CA ALA A 30 -13.15 2.97 -16.90
C ALA A 30 -13.58 2.32 -15.57
N TYR A 31 -12.73 1.51 -14.93
CA TYR A 31 -13.03 0.97 -13.59
C TYR A 31 -12.91 2.03 -12.50
N LEU A 32 -11.91 2.91 -12.56
CA LEU A 32 -11.79 4.06 -11.65
C LEU A 32 -13.06 4.90 -11.68
N GLU A 33 -13.55 5.22 -12.88
CA GLU A 33 -14.81 5.94 -13.07
C GLU A 33 -16.02 5.15 -12.57
N LYS A 34 -16.15 3.88 -12.99
CA LYS A 34 -17.28 3.02 -12.60
C LYS A 34 -17.39 2.84 -11.09
N TRP A 35 -16.27 2.78 -10.38
CA TRP A 35 -16.24 2.62 -8.92
C TRP A 35 -16.20 3.95 -8.16
N GLY A 36 -16.19 5.08 -8.88
CA GLY A 36 -16.12 6.42 -8.28
C GLY A 36 -14.87 6.63 -7.42
N THR A 37 -13.76 5.96 -7.75
CA THR A 37 -12.51 6.03 -6.99
C THR A 37 -11.38 6.65 -7.81
N LYS A 38 -10.44 7.25 -7.08
CA LYS A 38 -9.20 7.83 -7.58
C LYS A 38 -7.96 7.13 -7.01
N GLY A 39 -8.16 6.01 -6.32
CA GLY A 39 -7.09 5.20 -5.74
C GLY A 39 -6.70 4.04 -6.63
N PHE A 40 -5.40 3.79 -6.73
CA PHE A 40 -4.84 2.67 -7.48
C PHE A 40 -3.71 1.96 -6.73
N THR A 41 -3.52 0.68 -6.99
CA THR A 41 -2.36 -0.08 -6.54
C THR A 41 -1.97 -1.11 -7.59
N THR A 42 -0.68 -1.38 -7.73
CA THR A 42 -0.19 -2.34 -8.70
C THR A 42 -0.05 -3.75 -8.09
N PRO A 43 -0.49 -4.79 -8.82
CA PRO A 43 -0.19 -6.17 -8.42
C PRO A 43 1.31 -6.41 -8.28
N SER A 44 1.70 -6.98 -7.15
CA SER A 44 3.09 -7.33 -6.82
C SER A 44 4.06 -6.15 -6.93
N MET A 45 3.56 -4.93 -6.65
CA MET A 45 4.32 -3.67 -6.68
C MET A 45 5.08 -3.39 -7.98
N LEU A 46 4.75 -4.12 -9.06
CA LEU A 46 5.29 -3.91 -10.41
C LEU A 46 4.80 -2.55 -10.87
N ARG A 47 5.70 -1.65 -11.28
CA ARG A 47 5.31 -0.26 -11.54
C ARG A 47 6.20 0.42 -12.56
N ASN A 48 5.62 1.45 -13.17
CA ASN A 48 6.33 2.49 -13.89
C ASN A 48 5.58 3.80 -13.63
N HIS A 49 6.11 4.62 -12.73
CA HIS A 49 5.46 5.87 -12.30
C HIS A 49 5.20 6.84 -13.46
N GLU A 50 6.10 6.90 -14.44
CA GLU A 50 5.91 7.75 -15.63
C GLU A 50 4.70 7.31 -16.45
N TRP A 51 4.49 6.00 -16.61
CA TRP A 51 3.33 5.49 -17.34
C TRP A 51 2.05 5.61 -16.52
N MET A 52 2.13 5.40 -15.20
CA MET A 52 0.99 5.54 -14.28
C MET A 52 0.39 6.94 -14.28
N LEU A 53 1.15 7.97 -14.69
CA LEU A 53 0.60 9.30 -14.91
C LEU A 53 -0.53 9.30 -15.94
N GLU A 54 -0.70 8.30 -16.80
CA GLU A 54 -1.84 8.18 -17.72
C GLU A 54 -3.15 7.74 -17.06
N LEU A 55 -3.10 7.26 -15.81
CA LEU A 55 -4.28 6.86 -15.05
C LEU A 55 -4.98 8.06 -14.42
N ASN A 56 -6.31 7.99 -14.32
CA ASN A 56 -7.16 9.05 -13.75
C ASN A 56 -7.23 8.95 -12.22
N ILE A 57 -6.08 8.96 -11.57
CA ILE A 57 -5.89 8.72 -10.13
C ILE A 57 -5.44 9.99 -9.41
N ASP A 58 -5.76 10.10 -8.11
CA ASP A 58 -5.24 11.13 -7.21
C ASP A 58 -4.10 10.58 -6.34
N PHE A 59 -4.12 9.28 -6.08
CA PHE A 59 -3.13 8.62 -5.24
C PHE A 59 -2.96 7.15 -5.61
N CYS A 60 -1.82 6.59 -5.23
CA CYS A 60 -1.59 5.15 -5.26
C CYS A 60 -0.69 4.64 -4.14
N VAL A 61 -0.76 3.33 -3.92
CA VAL A 61 -0.02 2.57 -2.91
C VAL A 61 0.68 1.39 -3.60
N SER A 62 1.78 1.66 -4.31
CA SER A 62 2.45 0.70 -5.20
C SER A 62 3.94 0.56 -4.92
N THR A 63 4.40 1.11 -3.80
CA THR A 63 5.80 1.13 -3.39
C THR A 63 5.94 0.78 -1.92
N PHE A 64 7.15 0.39 -1.52
CA PHE A 64 7.57 0.30 -0.14
C PHE A 64 8.67 1.33 0.15
N ASP A 65 8.78 1.79 1.39
CA ASP A 65 9.89 2.64 1.85
C ASP A 65 11.24 1.92 1.73
N THR A 66 11.25 0.66 2.14
CA THR A 66 12.36 -0.30 2.09
C THR A 66 11.81 -1.61 1.55
N ASP A 67 12.39 -2.15 0.48
CA ASP A 67 11.83 -3.34 -0.16
C ASP A 67 12.91 -4.37 -0.52
N PRO A 68 13.17 -5.36 0.35
CA PRO A 68 14.04 -6.46 0.00
C PRO A 68 13.29 -7.66 -0.62
N PHE A 69 11.95 -7.66 -0.70
CA PHE A 69 11.16 -8.87 -0.94
C PHE A 69 10.26 -8.84 -2.19
N GLU A 70 9.83 -7.68 -2.66
CA GLU A 70 8.99 -7.60 -3.87
C GLU A 70 9.77 -7.93 -5.14
N PRO A 71 9.09 -8.31 -6.24
CA PRO A 71 9.71 -8.57 -7.54
C PRO A 71 10.56 -7.40 -8.06
N VAL A 72 10.23 -6.17 -7.65
CA VAL A 72 11.05 -4.98 -7.85
C VAL A 72 11.57 -4.56 -6.48
N PRO A 73 12.74 -5.08 -6.04
CA PRO A 73 13.29 -4.85 -4.71
C PRO A 73 13.97 -3.47 -4.63
N GLU A 74 13.19 -2.44 -4.92
CA GLU A 74 13.61 -1.04 -4.90
C GLU A 74 12.67 -0.29 -3.96
N GLY A 75 13.16 0.04 -2.76
CA GLY A 75 12.48 0.93 -1.85
C GLY A 75 12.59 2.39 -2.32
N VAL A 76 11.55 3.20 -2.09
CA VAL A 76 11.57 4.62 -2.45
C VAL A 76 12.41 5.48 -1.50
N GLY A 77 12.91 4.90 -0.39
CA GLY A 77 13.83 5.57 0.52
C GLY A 77 13.19 6.68 1.37
N THR A 78 11.86 6.67 1.50
CA THR A 78 11.11 7.65 2.28
C THR A 78 9.94 7.00 3.00
N ILE A 79 9.68 7.43 4.23
CA ILE A 79 8.47 7.09 5.02
C ILE A 79 7.35 8.13 4.88
N PHE A 80 7.52 9.09 3.97
CA PHE A 80 6.57 10.14 3.69
C PHE A 80 5.94 9.94 2.31
N PRO A 81 4.66 10.28 2.14
CA PRO A 81 4.06 10.41 0.81
C PRO A 81 4.83 11.38 -0.06
N PHE A 82 4.86 11.14 -1.38
CA PHE A 82 5.53 12.02 -2.33
C PHE A 82 4.77 12.13 -3.64
N TRP A 83 4.90 13.30 -4.28
CA TRP A 83 4.23 13.57 -5.54
C TRP A 83 5.00 12.98 -6.71
N VAL A 84 4.34 12.16 -7.51
CA VAL A 84 4.79 11.78 -8.85
C VAL A 84 4.22 12.79 -9.83
N ARG A 85 5.09 13.51 -10.53
CA ARG A 85 4.71 14.59 -11.44
C ARG A 85 5.20 14.33 -12.86
N SER A 86 4.34 14.63 -13.83
CA SER A 86 4.75 14.67 -15.22
C SER A 86 5.72 15.83 -15.47
N LYS A 87 6.70 15.60 -16.36
CA LYS A 87 7.61 16.66 -16.82
C LYS A 87 7.02 17.50 -17.97
N THR A 88 5.93 17.05 -18.57
CA THR A 88 5.39 17.57 -19.83
C THR A 88 3.90 17.90 -19.79
N SER A 89 3.22 17.61 -18.69
CA SER A 89 1.79 17.89 -18.48
C SER A 89 1.52 18.25 -17.03
N ASP A 90 0.32 18.73 -16.73
CA ASP A 90 -0.12 19.05 -15.37
C ASP A 90 -0.60 17.82 -14.59
N ARG A 91 -0.24 16.62 -15.04
CA ARG A 91 -0.66 15.37 -14.39
C ARG A 91 0.27 15.06 -13.23
N GLU A 92 -0.33 14.74 -12.11
CA GLU A 92 0.36 14.28 -10.92
C GLU A 92 -0.54 13.34 -10.11
N PHE A 93 0.08 12.54 -9.25
CA PHE A 93 -0.61 11.77 -8.23
C PHE A 93 0.30 11.63 -7.00
N LEU A 94 -0.31 11.37 -5.86
CA LEU A 94 0.42 11.12 -4.61
C LEU A 94 0.75 9.63 -4.49
N GLU A 95 2.02 9.27 -4.40
CA GLU A 95 2.44 7.93 -4.00
C GLU A 95 2.53 7.86 -2.47
N LEU A 96 1.88 6.85 -1.89
CA LEU A 96 1.91 6.53 -0.47
C LEU A 96 2.66 5.21 -0.30
N PRO A 97 3.96 5.22 0.07
CA PRO A 97 4.70 4.00 0.25
C PRO A 97 4.17 3.22 1.44
N TYR A 98 4.04 1.91 1.30
CA TYR A 98 3.93 1.00 2.44
C TYR A 98 5.20 1.14 3.27
N THR A 99 5.03 1.36 4.57
CA THR A 99 6.14 1.57 5.51
C THR A 99 6.24 0.48 6.55
N LEU A 100 5.30 -0.46 6.58
CA LEU A 100 5.36 -1.68 7.38
C LEU A 100 5.43 -2.88 6.43
N VAL A 101 6.17 -3.92 6.85
CA VAL A 101 6.27 -5.18 6.10
C VAL A 101 4.87 -5.78 5.98
N GLN A 102 4.48 -6.28 4.81
CA GLN A 102 3.16 -6.89 4.65
C GLN A 102 3.01 -8.18 5.48
N ASP A 103 1.76 -8.49 5.84
CA ASP A 103 1.43 -9.63 6.69
C ASP A 103 1.83 -10.99 6.10
N PHE A 104 1.61 -11.20 4.80
CA PHE A 104 1.98 -12.44 4.12
C PHE A 104 3.49 -12.71 4.23
N THR A 105 4.32 -11.70 3.99
CA THR A 105 5.77 -11.82 4.16
C THR A 105 6.13 -12.13 5.60
N LEU A 106 5.56 -11.41 6.55
CA LEU A 106 5.96 -11.51 7.94
C LEU A 106 5.51 -12.83 8.58
N PHE A 107 4.24 -13.18 8.46
CA PHE A 107 3.65 -14.27 9.23
C PHE A 107 3.56 -15.58 8.45
N VAL A 108 3.51 -15.55 7.12
CA VAL A 108 3.45 -16.77 6.31
C VAL A 108 4.85 -17.16 5.85
N ILE A 109 5.52 -16.30 5.07
CA ILE A 109 6.85 -16.62 4.52
C ILE A 109 7.91 -16.73 5.61
N LEU A 110 8.04 -15.71 6.47
CA LEU A 110 9.04 -15.68 7.54
C LEU A 110 8.58 -16.40 8.81
N SER A 111 7.29 -16.80 8.87
CA SER A 111 6.73 -17.55 9.99
C SER A 111 6.88 -16.86 11.36
N GLU A 112 6.98 -15.52 11.38
CA GLU A 112 7.06 -14.75 12.62
C GLU A 112 5.85 -15.03 13.52
N LYS A 113 6.11 -15.19 14.82
CA LYS A 113 5.07 -15.58 15.79
C LYS A 113 4.53 -14.40 16.60
N THR A 114 5.08 -13.21 16.38
CA THR A 114 4.68 -11.99 17.08
C THR A 114 4.67 -10.81 16.11
N ASN A 115 3.99 -9.73 16.50
CA ASN A 115 3.97 -8.46 15.75
C ASN A 115 5.09 -7.48 16.19
N SER A 116 6.16 -7.97 16.84
CA SER A 116 7.23 -7.12 17.38
C SER A 116 7.86 -6.23 16.31
N LEU A 117 8.17 -6.79 15.14
CA LEU A 117 8.78 -6.05 14.02
C LEU A 117 7.87 -4.92 13.50
N TRP A 118 6.55 -5.13 13.49
CA TRP A 118 5.62 -4.04 13.18
C TRP A 118 5.64 -2.94 14.24
N LYS A 119 5.65 -3.29 15.52
CA LYS A 119 5.70 -2.31 16.62
C LYS A 119 7.01 -1.53 16.63
N GLU A 120 8.14 -2.21 16.49
CA GLU A 120 9.47 -1.59 16.44
C GLU A 120 9.58 -0.60 15.26
N LYS A 121 9.15 -1.02 14.06
CA LYS A 121 9.17 -0.12 12.90
C LYS A 121 8.19 1.04 13.04
N LEU A 122 6.98 0.80 13.57
CA LEU A 122 6.02 1.85 13.89
C LEU A 122 6.59 2.88 14.86
N ASP A 123 7.25 2.43 15.93
CA ASP A 123 7.85 3.32 16.93
C ASP A 123 8.92 4.21 16.31
N TRP A 124 9.77 3.63 15.46
CA TRP A 124 10.75 4.40 14.70
C TRP A 124 10.09 5.39 13.74
N ILE A 125 9.05 5.00 13.00
CA ILE A 125 8.29 5.91 12.10
C ILE A 125 7.71 7.07 12.90
N ALA A 126 7.10 6.80 14.05
CA ALA A 126 6.48 7.81 14.90
C ALA A 126 7.52 8.80 15.46
N GLN A 127 8.71 8.33 15.85
CA GLN A 127 9.83 9.20 16.26
C GLN A 127 10.30 10.14 15.15
N ASN A 128 10.13 9.74 13.89
CA ASN A 128 10.51 10.53 12.72
C ASN A 128 9.33 11.30 12.09
N GLY A 129 8.12 11.19 12.66
CA GLY A 129 6.92 11.86 12.15
C GLY A 129 6.41 11.33 10.81
N GLY A 130 6.80 10.12 10.41
CA GLY A 130 6.42 9.53 9.12
C GLY A 130 5.02 8.93 9.10
N MET A 131 4.63 8.41 7.93
CA MET A 131 3.38 7.69 7.73
C MET A 131 3.59 6.20 8.02
N ALA A 132 2.69 5.60 8.81
CA ALA A 132 2.60 4.16 8.98
C ALA A 132 1.52 3.61 8.02
N LEU A 133 1.93 2.80 7.04
CA LEU A 133 1.02 2.18 6.08
C LEU A 133 1.37 0.69 5.93
N LEU A 134 0.35 -0.17 6.06
CA LEU A 134 0.48 -1.62 6.08
C LEU A 134 -0.42 -2.25 5.00
N ASN A 135 0.11 -3.23 4.28
CA ASN A 135 -0.66 -4.10 3.40
C ASN A 135 -1.02 -5.40 4.16
N THR A 136 -2.31 -5.75 4.16
CA THR A 136 -2.80 -6.98 4.77
C THR A 136 -3.73 -7.74 3.85
N HIS A 137 -3.71 -9.06 3.93
CA HIS A 137 -4.51 -9.96 3.11
C HIS A 137 -5.42 -10.80 4.01
N PRO A 138 -6.75 -10.69 3.85
CA PRO A 138 -7.69 -11.47 4.67
C PRO A 138 -7.58 -12.97 4.40
N ASP A 139 -7.10 -13.37 3.23
CA ASP A 139 -6.94 -14.76 2.78
C ASP A 139 -6.01 -15.58 3.68
N TYR A 140 -5.06 -14.93 4.37
CA TYR A 140 -4.11 -15.57 5.27
C TYR A 140 -4.46 -15.37 6.76
N MET A 141 -5.52 -14.62 7.06
CA MET A 141 -5.95 -14.35 8.43
C MET A 141 -6.97 -15.39 8.88
N ASN A 142 -6.61 -16.18 9.89
CA ASN A 142 -7.58 -17.06 10.55
C ASN A 142 -8.43 -16.23 11.55
N PHE A 143 -9.66 -15.94 11.16
CA PHE A 143 -10.62 -15.16 11.96
C PHE A 143 -11.40 -16.01 12.97
N ASP A 144 -11.64 -17.28 12.65
CA ASP A 144 -12.57 -18.12 13.38
C ASP A 144 -11.94 -18.87 14.57
N GLY A 145 -10.61 -18.73 14.75
CA GLY A 145 -9.87 -19.39 15.84
C GLY A 145 -9.86 -20.91 15.73
N GLN A 146 -10.10 -21.43 14.52
CA GLN A 146 -9.97 -22.85 14.20
C GLN A 146 -8.48 -23.21 14.02
N GLU A 147 -8.20 -24.48 13.76
CA GLU A 147 -6.84 -24.92 13.44
C GLU A 147 -6.29 -24.12 12.26
N LEU A 148 -5.04 -23.65 12.36
CA LEU A 148 -4.39 -22.87 11.31
C LEU A 148 -4.06 -23.77 10.12
N LEU A 149 -4.39 -23.32 8.91
CA LEU A 149 -3.84 -23.91 7.69
C LEU A 149 -2.38 -23.49 7.46
N ASP A 150 -1.69 -24.17 6.55
CA ASP A 150 -0.26 -23.98 6.28
C ASP A 150 0.11 -22.53 5.90
N GLU A 151 -0.80 -21.79 5.27
CA GLU A 151 -0.61 -20.39 4.85
C GLU A 151 -1.41 -19.39 5.69
N GLU A 152 -1.79 -19.76 6.91
CA GLU A 152 -2.57 -18.89 7.81
C GLU A 152 -1.80 -18.43 9.04
N TYR A 153 -2.21 -17.28 9.57
CA TYR A 153 -1.79 -16.77 10.87
C TYR A 153 -3.00 -16.31 11.70
N PRO A 154 -2.92 -16.33 13.04
CA PRO A 154 -4.04 -15.97 13.88
C PRO A 154 -4.30 -14.45 13.81
N VAL A 155 -5.57 -14.07 13.59
CA VAL A 155 -6.00 -12.64 13.55
C VAL A 155 -5.64 -11.87 14.83
N ALA A 156 -5.40 -12.58 15.94
CA ALA A 156 -4.95 -11.99 17.21
C ALA A 156 -3.69 -11.12 17.07
N LEU A 157 -2.75 -11.47 16.17
CA LEU A 157 -1.55 -10.68 15.91
C LEU A 157 -1.89 -9.28 15.38
N TYR A 158 -2.86 -9.20 14.48
CA TYR A 158 -3.35 -7.95 13.91
C TYR A 158 -4.16 -7.13 14.94
N ILE A 159 -5.05 -7.79 15.69
CA ILE A 159 -5.84 -7.13 16.75
C ILE A 159 -4.93 -6.53 17.82
N GLU A 160 -3.95 -7.29 18.30
CA GLU A 160 -2.99 -6.83 19.30
C GLU A 160 -2.16 -5.64 18.79
N PHE A 161 -1.78 -5.64 17.51
CA PHE A 161 -1.08 -4.52 16.90
C PHE A 161 -1.96 -3.25 16.86
N LEU A 162 -3.24 -3.37 16.46
CA LEU A 162 -4.16 -2.23 16.50
C LEU A 162 -4.41 -1.71 17.92
N GLN A 163 -4.46 -2.60 18.92
CA GLN A 163 -4.57 -2.23 20.33
C GLN A 163 -3.33 -1.47 20.80
N TYR A 164 -2.13 -1.89 20.37
CA TYR A 164 -0.88 -1.20 20.64
C TYR A 164 -0.88 0.22 20.06
N ILE A 165 -1.29 0.40 18.79
CA ILE A 165 -1.39 1.73 18.18
C ILE A 165 -2.30 2.63 19.02
N LYS A 166 -3.50 2.12 19.38
CA LYS A 166 -4.48 2.89 20.15
C LYS A 166 -3.99 3.27 21.54
N SER A 167 -3.25 2.39 22.22
CA SER A 167 -2.79 2.64 23.59
C SER A 167 -1.53 3.51 23.64
N ALA A 168 -0.54 3.21 22.81
CA ALA A 168 0.76 3.90 22.82
C ALA A 168 0.70 5.28 22.15
N TYR A 169 -0.15 5.45 21.13
CA TYR A 169 -0.20 6.65 20.30
C TYR A 169 -1.52 7.43 20.40
N ALA A 170 -2.36 7.16 21.40
CA ALA A 170 -3.63 7.87 21.59
C ALA A 170 -3.49 9.40 21.43
N GLY A 171 -4.23 9.98 20.48
CA GLY A 171 -4.23 11.42 20.20
C GLY A 171 -2.96 11.97 19.53
N LYS A 172 -2.02 11.11 19.11
CA LYS A 172 -0.74 11.48 18.49
C LYS A 172 -0.61 11.09 17.02
N TYR A 173 -1.65 10.53 16.42
CA TYR A 173 -1.66 10.15 15.01
C TYR A 173 -2.94 10.62 14.33
N PHE A 174 -2.87 10.78 13.02
CA PHE A 174 -4.02 11.06 12.16
C PHE A 174 -4.46 9.75 11.48
N PRO A 175 -5.52 9.07 11.97
CA PRO A 175 -6.10 7.93 11.26
C PRO A 175 -6.82 8.45 10.02
N ALA A 176 -6.38 8.01 8.84
CA ALA A 176 -6.91 8.51 7.58
C ALA A 176 -6.96 7.40 6.53
N VAL A 177 -7.94 7.47 5.63
CA VAL A 177 -7.86 6.74 4.36
C VAL A 177 -6.91 7.48 3.41
N PRO A 178 -6.30 6.80 2.42
CA PRO A 178 -5.34 7.43 1.50
C PRO A 178 -5.85 8.70 0.80
N SER A 179 -7.16 8.77 0.47
CA SER A 179 -7.76 9.96 -0.14
C SER A 179 -7.77 11.18 0.79
N GLU A 180 -7.90 10.98 2.10
CA GLU A 180 -7.85 12.06 3.09
C GLU A 180 -6.41 12.59 3.23
N ILE A 181 -5.41 11.71 3.19
CA ILE A 181 -3.99 12.11 3.15
C ILE A 181 -3.70 12.93 1.88
N ALA A 182 -4.18 12.47 0.72
CA ALA A 182 -4.04 13.19 -0.53
C ALA A 182 -4.70 14.58 -0.47
N ALA A 183 -5.91 14.69 0.08
CA ALA A 183 -6.61 15.96 0.24
C ALA A 183 -5.91 16.91 1.23
N TYR A 184 -5.34 16.37 2.31
CA TYR A 184 -4.59 17.13 3.32
C TYR A 184 -3.31 17.73 2.73
N LEU A 185 -2.52 16.91 2.00
CA LEU A 185 -1.24 17.36 1.42
C LEU A 185 -1.40 18.29 0.21
N LYS A 186 -2.56 18.29 -0.47
CA LYS A 186 -2.85 19.30 -1.52
C LYS A 186 -3.10 20.70 -0.94
N GLN A 187 -3.45 20.80 0.34
CA GLN A 187 -3.77 22.07 1.01
C GLN A 187 -2.61 22.65 1.83
N ALA A 188 -1.60 21.83 2.12
CA ALA A 188 -0.40 22.20 2.89
C ALA A 188 0.67 22.85 1.99
#